data_AF-A0A7S1SYV2-F1
#
_entry.id   AF-A0A7S1SYV2-F1
#
_cell.length_a   1.000
_cell.length_b   1.000
_cell.length_c   1.000
_cell.angle_alpha   90.00
_cell.angle_beta   90.00
_cell.angle_gamma   90.00
#
_symmetry.space_group_name_H-M   'P 1'
#
loop_
_entity.id
_entity.type
_entity.pdbx_description
1 polymer ?
#
loop_
_entity_poly.entity_id
_entity_poly.type
_entity_poly.pdbx_seq_one_letter_code
_entity_poly.pdbx_strand_id
1 'polypeptide(L)'
;AGDADKEAVAELTAGMSNQVEVLESFSSTLEKGGAVVAVVDGQVVGVATLILGVNYDLLQSNFLLSARVQMSQVLPDSLAEVDMVVVNPIFTHRKRDLLLGCLDILSCSVLFYALPPGTEKPDVLVE
;
A
#
# COMPACT_ATOMS: atom_id res chain seq x y z
N ALA A 1 7.96 -6.25 11.78
CA ALA A 1 6.63 -6.59 12.28
C ALA A 1 6.58 -8.06 12.67
N GLY A 2 5.87 -8.41 13.74
CA GLY A 2 5.83 -9.74 14.34
C GLY A 2 4.39 -10.25 14.54
N ASP A 3 4.21 -11.35 15.28
CA ASP A 3 2.87 -11.93 15.52
C ASP A 3 1.91 -10.97 16.24
N ALA A 4 2.42 -10.06 17.07
CA ALA A 4 1.63 -9.00 17.70
C ALA A 4 1.00 -8.02 16.69
N ASP A 5 1.67 -7.76 15.56
CA ASP A 5 1.13 -6.89 14.51
C ASP A 5 0.02 -7.59 13.74
N LYS A 6 0.08 -8.93 13.59
CA LYS A 6 -0.99 -9.71 12.94
C LYS A 6 -2.28 -9.67 13.75
N GLU A 7 -2.19 -9.80 15.07
CA GLU A 7 -3.35 -9.69 15.97
C GLU A 7 -3.96 -8.28 15.89
N ALA A 8 -3.13 -7.23 15.94
CA ALA A 8 -3.61 -5.86 15.85
C ALA A 8 -4.24 -5.53 14.47
N VAL A 9 -3.71 -6.08 13.38
CA VAL A 9 -4.34 -5.95 12.05
C VAL A 9 -5.65 -6.74 11.97
N ALA A 10 -5.75 -7.90 12.63
CA ALA A 10 -7.00 -8.66 12.72
C ALA A 10 -8.08 -7.89 13.49
N GLU A 11 -7.72 -7.18 14.55
CA GLU A 11 -8.62 -6.29 15.27
C GLU A 11 -9.07 -5.10 14.41
N LEU A 12 -8.13 -4.44 13.72
CA LEU A 12 -8.44 -3.32 12.81
C LEU A 12 -9.45 -3.71 11.71
N THR A 13 -9.33 -4.93 11.21
CA THR A 13 -10.11 -5.43 10.06
C THR A 13 -11.34 -6.24 10.48
N ALA A 14 -11.61 -6.34 11.78
CA ALA A 14 -12.72 -7.10 12.32
C ALA A 14 -14.05 -6.61 11.75
N GLY A 15 -14.87 -7.54 11.23
CA GLY A 15 -16.19 -7.24 10.66
C GLY A 15 -16.17 -6.77 9.20
N MET A 16 -15.00 -6.65 8.57
CA MET A 16 -14.90 -6.44 7.13
C MET A 16 -15.23 -7.74 6.38
N SER A 17 -15.98 -7.64 5.28
CA SER A 17 -16.34 -8.81 4.46
C SER A 17 -15.13 -9.49 3.81
N ASN A 18 -14.05 -8.73 3.59
CA ASN A 18 -12.79 -9.20 3.00
C ASN A 18 -11.67 -9.35 4.05
N GLN A 19 -12.00 -9.49 5.34
CA GLN A 19 -11.01 -9.60 6.42
C GLN A 19 -9.96 -10.70 6.17
N VAL A 20 -10.40 -11.88 5.69
CA VAL A 20 -9.50 -13.02 5.43
C VAL A 20 -8.45 -12.66 4.39
N GLU A 21 -8.86 -12.04 3.28
CA GLU A 21 -7.98 -11.59 2.21
C GLU A 21 -6.95 -10.56 2.72
N VAL A 22 -7.38 -9.66 3.63
CA VAL A 22 -6.50 -8.66 4.25
C VAL A 22 -5.39 -9.32 5.08
N LEU A 23 -5.76 -10.30 5.90
CA LEU A 23 -4.80 -10.98 6.77
C LEU A 23 -3.84 -11.89 5.99
N GLU A 24 -4.32 -12.52 4.92
CA GLU A 24 -3.48 -13.30 4.00
C GLU A 24 -2.48 -12.40 3.26
N SER A 25 -2.95 -11.28 2.69
CA SER A 25 -2.08 -10.29 2.04
C SER A 25 -1.02 -9.75 3.01
N PHE A 26 -1.43 -9.36 4.22
CA PHE A 26 -0.53 -8.87 5.26
C PHE A 26 0.53 -9.91 5.64
N SER A 27 0.12 -11.16 5.89
CA SER A 27 1.06 -12.23 6.26
C SER A 27 2.06 -12.53 5.15
N SER A 28 1.59 -12.60 3.89
CA SER A 28 2.43 -12.85 2.71
C SER A 28 3.43 -11.73 2.43
N THR A 29 3.04 -10.47 2.64
CA THR A 29 3.91 -9.31 2.41
C THR A 29 4.81 -9.01 3.60
N LEU A 30 4.40 -9.35 4.83
CA LEU A 30 5.21 -9.22 6.02
C LEU A 30 6.54 -9.97 5.91
N GLU A 31 6.50 -11.21 5.45
CA GLU A 31 7.72 -12.04 5.24
C GLU A 31 8.64 -11.47 4.16
N LYS A 32 8.08 -10.71 3.22
CA LYS A 32 8.79 -10.08 2.09
C LYS A 32 9.24 -8.65 2.38
N GLY A 33 8.92 -8.11 3.57
CA GLY A 33 9.23 -6.74 3.96
C GLY A 33 8.34 -5.67 3.32
N GLY A 34 7.20 -6.04 2.73
CA GLY A 34 6.28 -5.13 2.05
C GLY A 34 5.12 -4.60 2.91
N ALA A 35 5.06 -4.96 4.20
CA ALA A 35 3.96 -4.61 5.08
C ALA A 35 4.30 -3.44 6.01
N VAL A 36 3.43 -2.43 6.05
CA VAL A 36 3.58 -1.23 6.90
C VAL A 36 2.31 -1.01 7.71
N VAL A 37 2.46 -0.69 8.99
CA VAL A 37 1.36 -0.36 9.89
C VAL A 37 1.49 1.08 10.40
N ALA A 38 0.36 1.78 10.52
CA ALA A 38 0.27 3.05 11.23
C ALA A 38 -0.18 2.79 12.66
N VAL A 39 0.53 3.39 13.62
CA VAL A 39 0.26 3.23 15.06
C VAL A 39 -0.02 4.59 15.70
N VAL A 40 -1.10 4.68 16.48
CA VAL A 40 -1.44 5.85 17.31
C VAL A 40 -1.67 5.35 18.73
N ASP A 41 -0.96 5.92 19.70
CA ASP A 41 -1.02 5.53 21.12
C ASP A 41 -0.90 4.01 21.37
N GLY A 42 -0.04 3.34 20.58
CA GLY A 42 0.20 1.90 20.67
C GLY A 42 -0.84 1.02 19.96
N GLN A 43 -1.85 1.61 19.31
CA GLN A 43 -2.88 0.88 18.56
C GLN A 43 -2.66 0.98 17.05
N VAL A 44 -2.83 -0.13 16.33
CA VAL A 44 -2.78 -0.14 14.87
C VAL A 44 -4.06 0.50 14.32
N VAL A 45 -3.90 1.64 13.63
CA VAL A 45 -5.00 2.42 13.04
C VAL A 45 -5.02 2.35 11.52
N GLY A 46 -4.00 1.74 10.91
CA GLY A 46 -3.95 1.52 9.48
C GLY A 46 -2.90 0.48 9.10
N VAL A 47 -3.10 -0.15 7.96
CA VAL A 47 -2.19 -1.12 7.36
C VAL A 47 -2.14 -0.89 5.85
N ALA A 48 -0.93 -0.99 5.30
CA ALA A 48 -0.69 -1.01 3.87
C ALA A 48 0.22 -2.19 3.52
N THR A 49 -0.14 -2.93 2.47
CA THR A 49 0.66 -4.02 1.92
C THR A 49 1.11 -3.64 0.52
N LEU A 50 2.42 -3.77 0.30
CA LEU A 50 3.09 -3.38 -0.93
C LEU A 50 3.79 -4.57 -1.57
N ILE A 51 3.66 -4.69 -2.89
CA ILE A 51 4.43 -5.62 -3.72
C ILE A 51 5.67 -4.86 -4.17
N LEU A 52 6.83 -5.27 -3.66
CA LEU A 52 8.13 -4.70 -4.00
C LEU A 52 8.70 -5.33 -5.28
N GLY A 53 9.61 -4.62 -5.95
CA GLY A 53 10.32 -5.16 -7.11
C GLY A 53 9.42 -5.33 -8.33
N VAL A 54 8.53 -4.37 -8.55
CA VAL A 54 7.56 -4.40 -9.65
C VAL A 54 8.27 -4.35 -11.00
N ASN A 55 7.84 -5.18 -11.95
CA ASN A 55 8.39 -5.17 -13.30
C ASN A 55 7.90 -3.93 -14.06
N TYR A 56 8.72 -2.88 -14.02
CA TYR A 56 8.43 -1.62 -14.70
C TYR A 56 8.27 -1.79 -16.20
N ASP A 57 9.10 -2.60 -16.87
CA ASP A 57 9.04 -2.75 -18.33
C ASP A 57 7.66 -3.27 -18.77
N LEU A 58 7.12 -4.22 -18.01
CA LEU A 58 5.79 -4.76 -18.22
C LEU A 58 4.69 -3.71 -17.97
N LEU A 59 4.83 -2.90 -16.91
CA LEU A 59 3.87 -1.82 -16.64
C LEU A 59 3.94 -0.72 -17.71
N GLN A 60 5.13 -0.34 -18.12
CA GLN A 60 5.37 0.65 -19.17
C GLN A 60 4.77 0.20 -20.50
N SER A 61 4.95 -1.08 -20.89
CA SER A 61 4.39 -1.60 -22.14
C SER A 61 2.87 -1.63 -22.12
N ASN A 62 2.26 -1.90 -20.96
CA ASN A 62 0.81 -2.04 -20.83
C ASN A 62 0.08 -0.71 -20.60
N PHE A 63 0.71 0.24 -19.90
CA PHE A 63 0.06 1.47 -19.42
C PHE A 63 0.70 2.77 -19.90
N LEU A 64 1.80 2.70 -20.67
CA LEU A 64 2.50 3.86 -21.22
C LEU A 64 2.93 4.88 -20.15
N LEU A 65 3.49 4.39 -19.03
CA LEU A 65 3.79 5.17 -17.82
C LEU A 65 4.68 6.40 -18.07
N SER A 66 5.58 6.34 -19.05
CA SER A 66 6.47 7.42 -19.48
C SER A 66 5.74 8.69 -19.93
N ALA A 67 4.45 8.59 -20.27
CA ALA A 67 3.63 9.75 -20.60
C ALA A 67 3.09 10.49 -19.35
N ARG A 68 3.17 9.87 -18.16
CA ARG A 68 2.56 10.38 -16.91
C ARG A 68 3.54 10.55 -15.76
N VAL A 69 4.65 9.82 -15.77
CA VAL A 69 5.70 9.91 -14.74
C VAL A 69 7.04 10.14 -15.43
N GLN A 70 7.79 11.18 -15.02
CA GLN A 70 9.16 11.37 -15.48
C GLN A 70 10.08 10.37 -14.77
N MET A 71 10.26 9.22 -15.40
CA MET A 71 10.97 8.07 -14.83
C MET A 71 12.50 8.16 -14.95
N SER A 72 13.06 9.18 -15.60
CA SER A 72 14.51 9.31 -15.82
C SER A 72 15.34 9.42 -14.52
N GLN A 73 14.68 9.61 -13.38
CA GLN A 73 15.32 9.74 -12.06
C GLN A 73 14.95 8.61 -11.09
N VAL A 74 14.11 7.64 -11.49
CA VAL A 74 13.59 6.61 -10.60
C VAL A 74 14.33 5.30 -10.84
N LEU A 75 14.94 4.75 -9.79
CA LEU A 75 15.63 3.46 -9.86
C LEU A 75 14.59 2.32 -9.95
N PRO A 76 14.82 1.26 -10.75
CA PRO A 76 13.88 0.15 -10.89
C PRO A 76 13.49 -0.50 -9.56
N ASP A 77 14.43 -0.62 -8.62
CA ASP A 77 14.20 -1.22 -7.30
C ASP A 77 13.44 -0.29 -6.33
N SER A 78 13.20 0.96 -6.70
CA SER A 78 12.46 1.94 -5.89
C SER A 78 10.97 2.01 -6.24
N LEU A 79 10.47 0.99 -6.92
CA LEU A 79 9.09 0.88 -7.39
C LEU A 79 8.34 -0.16 -6.58
N ALA A 80 7.14 0.22 -6.12
CA ALA A 80 6.25 -0.70 -5.43
C ALA A 80 4.81 -0.53 -5.91
N GLU A 81 4.02 -1.60 -5.83
CA GLU A 81 2.59 -1.60 -6.10
C GLU A 81 1.83 -1.72 -4.78
N VAL A 82 0.80 -0.90 -4.64
CA VAL A 82 -0.12 -0.95 -3.50
C VAL A 82 -1.13 -2.07 -3.76
N ASP A 83 -0.97 -3.16 -3.01
CA ASP A 83 -1.91 -4.29 -3.03
C ASP A 83 -3.14 -3.95 -2.19
N MET A 84 -2.92 -3.50 -0.95
CA MET A 84 -4.00 -3.19 -0.04
C MET A 84 -3.70 -2.01 0.88
N VAL A 85 -4.76 -1.25 1.21
CA VAL A 85 -4.72 -0.23 2.25
C VAL A 85 -6.01 -0.26 3.04
N VAL A 86 -5.91 -0.48 4.34
CA VAL A 86 -7.03 -0.36 5.28
C VAL A 86 -6.66 0.69 6.31
N VAL A 87 -7.57 1.62 6.58
CA VAL A 87 -7.39 2.67 7.59
C VAL A 87 -8.66 2.71 8.42
N ASN A 88 -8.52 2.85 9.73
CA ASN A 88 -9.64 3.08 10.63
C ASN A 88 -10.42 4.32 10.15
N PRO A 89 -11.75 4.26 10.06
CA PRO A 89 -12.58 5.34 9.51
C PRO A 89 -12.28 6.74 10.10
N ILE A 90 -11.92 6.82 11.38
CA ILE A 90 -11.55 8.06 12.07
C ILE A 90 -10.35 8.75 11.39
N PHE A 91 -9.39 7.96 10.91
CA PHE A 91 -8.13 8.43 10.32
C PHE A 91 -8.13 8.39 8.78
N THR A 92 -9.27 8.16 8.13
CA THR A 92 -9.35 8.09 6.65
C THR A 92 -8.73 9.31 5.96
N HIS A 93 -8.90 10.50 6.54
CA HIS A 93 -8.33 11.75 6.06
C HIS A 93 -6.78 11.79 6.09
N ARG A 94 -6.15 10.87 6.81
CA ARG A 94 -4.68 10.69 6.90
C ARG A 94 -4.16 9.55 6.02
N LYS A 95 -5.00 8.93 5.18
CA LYS A 95 -4.57 7.82 4.31
C LYS A 95 -3.38 8.18 3.43
N ARG A 96 -3.27 9.44 2.98
CA ARG A 96 -2.11 9.94 2.23
C ARG A 96 -0.83 9.89 3.07
N ASP A 97 -0.89 10.28 4.34
CA ASP A 97 0.27 10.28 5.23
C ASP A 97 0.80 8.85 5.46
N LEU A 98 -0.09 7.85 5.56
CA LEU A 98 0.29 6.44 5.59
C LEU A 98 1.05 6.03 4.31
N LEU A 99 0.53 6.37 3.13
CA LEU A 99 1.17 6.03 1.86
C LEU A 99 2.53 6.72 1.68
N LEU A 100 2.64 7.99 2.10
CA LEU A 100 3.92 8.71 2.11
C LEU A 100 4.91 8.07 3.09
N GLY A 101 4.44 7.63 4.26
CA GLY A 101 5.27 6.87 5.20
C GLY A 101 5.76 5.56 4.61
N CYS A 102 4.95 4.88 3.78
CA CYS A 102 5.37 3.65 3.11
C CYS A 102 6.53 3.88 2.14
N LEU A 103 6.52 5.00 1.40
CA LEU A 103 7.62 5.38 0.50
C LEU A 103 8.94 5.51 1.28
N ASP A 104 8.90 6.21 2.42
CA ASP A 104 10.09 6.44 3.25
C ASP A 104 10.60 5.13 3.89
N ILE A 105 9.71 4.39 4.56
CA ILE A 105 10.06 3.16 5.30
C ILE A 105 10.62 2.07 4.35
N LEU A 106 10.03 1.93 3.16
CA LEU A 106 10.43 0.91 2.19
C LEU A 106 11.43 1.43 1.15
N SER A 107 11.94 2.65 1.32
CA SER A 107 12.89 3.29 0.38
C SER A 107 12.40 3.26 -1.08
N CYS A 108 11.09 3.42 -1.26
CA CYS A 108 10.45 3.49 -2.57
C CYS A 108 10.25 4.96 -2.97
N SER A 109 10.31 5.23 -4.27
CA SER A 109 10.08 6.57 -4.85
C SER A 109 8.71 6.71 -5.47
N VAL A 110 8.11 5.59 -5.92
CA VAL A 110 6.83 5.58 -6.63
C VAL A 110 5.98 4.40 -6.16
N LEU A 111 4.71 4.70 -5.84
CA LEU A 111 3.67 3.71 -5.59
C LEU A 111 2.72 3.65 -6.77
N PHE A 112 2.57 2.46 -7.35
CA PHE A 112 1.53 2.17 -8.33
C PHE A 112 0.27 1.68 -7.63
N TYR A 113 -0.90 2.05 -8.15
CA TYR A 113 -2.17 1.52 -7.67
C TYR A 113 -3.01 1.11 -8.88
N ALA A 114 -3.29 -0.19 -8.98
CA ALA A 114 -4.11 -0.74 -10.05
C ALA A 114 -5.60 -0.52 -9.74
N LEU A 115 -6.22 0.39 -10.49
CA LEU A 115 -7.67 0.59 -10.45
C LEU A 115 -8.35 -0.30 -11.49
N PRO A 116 -9.36 -1.09 -11.11
CA PRO A 116 -10.18 -1.79 -12.08
C PRO A 116 -10.83 -0.81 -13.07
N PRO A 117 -11.01 -1.21 -14.34
CA PRO A 117 -11.66 -0.36 -15.33
C PRO A 117 -13.04 0.11 -14.87
N GLY A 118 -13.30 1.41 -14.91
CA GLY A 118 -14.58 2.01 -14.55
C GLY A 118 -14.80 2.28 -13.06
N THR A 119 -13.82 2.01 -12.20
CA THR A 119 -13.86 2.46 -10.80
C THR A 119 -13.49 3.94 -10.71
N GLU A 120 -14.21 4.72 -9.89
CA GLU A 120 -13.81 6.10 -9.60
C GLU A 120 -12.42 6.13 -8.99
N LYS A 121 -11.64 7.14 -9.37
CA LYS A 121 -10.30 7.33 -8.80
C LYS A 121 -10.47 7.56 -7.28
N PRO A 122 -9.67 6.91 -6.42
CA PRO A 122 -9.72 7.15 -5.00
C PRO A 122 -9.47 8.63 -4.71
N ASP A 123 -10.24 9.23 -3.81
CA ASP A 123 -10.05 10.62 -3.36
C ASP A 123 -8.62 10.90 -2.87
N VAL A 124 -7.88 9.87 -2.46
CA VAL A 124 -6.46 9.95 -2.08
C VAL A 124 -5.55 10.45 -3.22
N LEU A 125 -6.02 10.36 -4.47
CA LEU A 125 -5.34 10.79 -5.69
C LEU A 125 -5.93 12.07 -6.30
N VAL A 126 -6.97 12.64 -5.69
CA VAL A 126 -7.60 13.88 -6.13
C VAL A 126 -7.17 14.98 -5.17
N GLU A 127 -6.52 16.02 -5.69
CA GLU A 127 -6.05 17.19 -4.93
C GLU A 127 -7.15 17.89 -4.12
#